data_AF-A0A1V5LDI6-F1
#
_entry.id   AF-A0A1V5LDI6-F1
#
_cell.length_a   1.000
_cell.length_b   1.000
_cell.length_c   1.000
_cell.angle_alpha   90.00
_cell.angle_beta   90.00
_cell.angle_gamma   90.00
#
_symmetry.space_group_name_H-M   'P 1'
#
loop_
_entity.id
_entity.type
_entity.pdbx_description
1 polymer ?
#
loop_
_entity_poly.entity_id
_entity_poly.type
_entity_poly.pdbx_seq_one_letter_code
_entity_poly.pdbx_strand_id
1 'polypeptide(L)'
;MAIYDLKDGLKGIHPIRLGSELGADSDLGVSYNMGSDSGLRHNYTDTTVTNGRTYYYAVVSIDKGYHPSFYPSISDREGLLPISPTECSATIQTDPLGRAIWADRNTAIVIPRERPAGWQQPKIGGEGVRHVQGDGTGLVAIRIVNPLAVRDNHTYSLQFRDDGAFFELDSSFTGLTRRIALYSVNGGNSLALYSVDDPNTSEAMADFIYDGFQVLLTNHDVSIDTTYWASGTSALALIDMTQTLSGIALPRDYEIRIMELGAYKPVNIATTTNFQVWDVTDPEAPFQVEYRFTESKSSSVADRGLLKSGCRVILVNNAVERRQTWKWDFGYPAESDSAAWSMPVKGDLFKVLTRKPFDRYDRFEFTMLGNTVSNRKIAADLEKIYTVPDPYIAASTLERKVINQEEGRGDRRIDFVNLPPECQISIFTSSGRLVRELKHSGDATMSRESWDLRTRDGLEITHGVYFYVVEAPGIGVKRGKLAVIK
;
A
#
# COMPACT_ATOMS: atom_id res chain seq x y z
N MET A 1 20.79 -3.60 10.02
CA MET A 1 20.41 -4.69 9.09
C MET A 1 18.95 -5.00 9.32
N ALA A 2 18.16 -5.10 8.26
CA ALA A 2 16.78 -5.56 8.31
C ALA A 2 16.71 -6.95 7.67
N ILE A 3 15.94 -7.86 8.29
CA ILE A 3 15.72 -9.23 7.78
C ILE A 3 14.21 -9.38 7.63
N TYR A 4 13.79 -9.88 6.47
CA TYR A 4 12.39 -10.20 6.16
C TYR A 4 12.34 -11.62 5.62
N ASP A 5 11.38 -12.39 6.09
CA ASP A 5 11.26 -13.82 5.88
C ASP A 5 9.82 -14.21 5.58
N LEU A 6 9.62 -15.34 4.91
CA LEU A 6 8.28 -15.86 4.61
C LEU A 6 7.53 -16.17 5.91
N LYS A 7 6.20 -16.05 5.89
CA LYS A 7 5.35 -16.49 7.00
C LYS A 7 5.09 -17.99 6.89
N ASP A 8 6.11 -18.80 7.17
CA ASP A 8 6.06 -20.26 7.11
C ASP A 8 6.25 -20.95 8.48
N GLY A 9 6.29 -20.16 9.56
CA GLY A 9 6.44 -20.65 10.93
C GLY A 9 7.89 -20.89 11.35
N LEU A 10 8.84 -20.64 10.46
CA LEU A 10 10.27 -20.92 10.68
C LEU A 10 11.01 -19.63 11.02
N LYS A 11 11.75 -19.63 12.12
CA LYS A 11 12.42 -18.43 12.64
C LYS A 11 13.62 -18.76 13.50
N GLY A 12 14.48 -17.77 13.70
CA GLY A 12 15.69 -17.88 14.51
C GLY A 12 16.89 -18.38 13.70
N ILE A 13 17.85 -18.96 14.40
CA ILE A 13 19.16 -19.28 13.84
C ILE A 13 19.14 -20.64 13.12
N HIS A 14 19.71 -20.69 11.91
CA HIS A 14 19.85 -21.94 11.17
C HIS A 14 20.80 -22.92 11.90
N PRO A 15 20.46 -24.22 12.02
CA PRO A 15 21.26 -25.17 12.80
C PRO A 15 22.65 -25.46 12.23
N ILE A 16 22.81 -25.41 10.90
CA ILE A 16 24.10 -25.59 10.23
C ILE A 16 24.83 -24.26 10.16
N ARG A 17 26.07 -24.24 10.67
CA ARG A 17 27.00 -23.12 10.56
C ARG A 17 27.55 -23.03 9.14
N LEU A 18 27.77 -21.81 8.65
CA LEU A 18 28.28 -21.58 7.30
C LEU A 18 29.61 -22.32 7.07
N GLY A 19 29.62 -23.20 6.06
CA GLY A 19 30.78 -23.96 5.62
C GLY A 19 31.13 -25.19 6.46
N SER A 20 30.42 -25.45 7.57
CA SER A 20 30.68 -26.61 8.44
C SER A 20 30.42 -27.96 7.74
N GLU A 21 29.54 -27.96 6.74
CA GLU A 21 29.24 -29.09 5.86
C GLU A 21 30.43 -29.52 4.98
N LEU A 22 31.43 -28.66 4.79
CA LEU A 22 32.65 -28.95 4.01
C LEU A 22 33.82 -29.43 4.89
N GLY A 23 33.61 -29.53 6.20
CA GLY A 23 34.61 -29.97 7.17
C GLY A 23 35.14 -28.84 8.07
N ALA A 24 35.96 -29.22 9.05
CA ALA A 24 36.41 -28.31 10.12
C ALA A 24 37.19 -27.09 9.60
N ASP A 25 37.93 -27.24 8.49
CA ASP A 25 38.73 -26.16 7.90
C ASP A 25 37.89 -25.09 7.18
N SER A 26 36.63 -25.39 6.87
CA SER A 26 35.68 -24.48 6.19
C SER A 26 34.61 -23.91 7.11
N ASP A 27 34.58 -24.32 8.38
CA ASP A 27 33.59 -23.86 9.35
C ASP A 27 33.89 -22.43 9.81
N LEU A 28 33.04 -21.49 9.43
CA LEU A 28 33.18 -20.08 9.79
C LEU A 28 32.75 -19.77 11.23
N GLY A 29 32.17 -20.74 11.96
CA GLY A 29 31.72 -20.57 13.34
C GLY A 29 30.47 -19.70 13.50
N VAL A 30 29.84 -19.29 12.40
CA VAL A 30 28.66 -18.42 12.36
C VAL A 30 27.49 -19.11 11.67
N SER A 31 26.28 -18.86 12.17
CA SER A 31 25.03 -19.36 11.58
C SER A 31 24.19 -18.22 11.04
N TYR A 32 23.40 -18.52 10.01
CA TYR A 32 22.50 -17.55 9.42
C TYR A 32 21.28 -17.29 10.34
N ASN A 33 20.85 -16.03 10.44
CA ASN A 33 19.59 -15.68 11.11
C ASN A 33 18.45 -15.70 10.07
N MET A 34 17.57 -16.69 10.18
CA MET A 34 16.49 -16.94 9.21
C MET A 34 15.28 -16.01 9.41
N GLY A 35 15.33 -15.10 10.38
CA GLY A 35 14.28 -14.11 10.59
C GLY A 35 13.39 -14.41 11.79
N SER A 36 12.17 -13.87 11.75
CA SER A 36 11.26 -13.81 12.89
C SER A 36 9.81 -14.22 12.56
N ASP A 37 9.61 -14.84 11.40
CA ASP A 37 8.34 -15.19 10.79
C ASP A 37 7.49 -13.94 10.49
N SER A 38 8.15 -12.91 9.94
CA SER A 38 7.61 -11.54 9.88
C SER A 38 6.85 -11.22 8.59
N GLY A 39 7.06 -12.01 7.54
CA GLY A 39 6.57 -11.74 6.18
C GLY A 39 7.56 -10.91 5.38
N LEU A 40 7.59 -11.16 4.06
CA LEU A 40 8.40 -10.37 3.13
C LEU A 40 7.94 -8.91 3.12
N ARG A 41 8.91 -8.00 2.99
CA ARG A 41 8.66 -6.57 2.79
C ARG A 41 9.38 -6.09 1.55
N HIS A 42 8.69 -5.24 0.80
CA HIS A 42 9.17 -4.69 -0.47
C HIS A 42 9.63 -3.23 -0.35
N ASN A 43 9.64 -2.69 0.87
CA ASN A 43 10.23 -1.39 1.17
C ASN A 43 10.92 -1.40 2.54
N TYR A 44 11.98 -0.59 2.65
CA TYR A 44 12.71 -0.32 3.88
C TYR A 44 13.11 1.16 3.87
N THR A 45 12.88 1.85 4.99
CA THR A 45 13.32 3.24 5.19
C THR A 45 14.33 3.26 6.32
N ASP A 46 15.57 3.63 6.01
CA ASP A 46 16.62 3.84 7.01
C ASP A 46 16.55 5.26 7.56
N THR A 47 16.13 5.40 8.83
CA THR A 47 16.07 6.69 9.52
C THR A 47 17.29 6.94 10.41
N THR A 48 18.28 6.04 10.40
CA THR A 48 19.48 6.13 11.26
C THR A 48 20.66 6.82 10.58
N VAL A 49 20.50 7.18 9.30
CA VAL A 49 21.51 7.85 8.50
C VAL A 49 21.67 9.32 8.84
N THR A 50 22.86 9.85 8.55
CA THR A 50 23.19 11.27 8.67
C THR A 50 23.35 11.87 7.28
N ASN A 51 22.64 12.96 6.99
CA ASN A 51 22.71 13.63 5.71
C ASN A 51 24.15 14.05 5.34
N GLY A 52 24.48 13.94 4.05
CA GLY A 52 25.80 14.30 3.50
C GLY A 52 26.87 13.23 3.61
N ARG A 53 26.61 12.13 4.34
CA ARG A 53 27.51 10.97 4.39
C ARG A 53 27.15 9.96 3.31
N THR A 54 28.15 9.30 2.74
CA THR A 54 27.93 8.22 1.78
C THR A 54 27.59 6.93 2.53
N TYR A 55 26.45 6.33 2.20
CA TYR A 55 26.02 5.03 2.67
C TYR A 55 25.96 4.03 1.53
N TYR A 56 26.24 2.78 1.87
CA TYR A 56 26.22 1.64 0.97
C TYR A 56 25.13 0.69 1.43
N TYR A 57 24.21 0.35 0.54
CA TYR A 57 23.11 -0.57 0.80
C TYR A 57 23.24 -1.77 -0.11
N ALA A 58 22.85 -2.93 0.40
CA ALA A 58 22.72 -4.17 -0.34
C ALA A 58 21.39 -4.82 0.04
N VAL A 59 20.69 -5.37 -0.95
CA VAL A 59 19.51 -6.19 -0.76
C VAL A 59 19.86 -7.60 -1.22
N VAL A 60 19.96 -8.54 -0.30
CA VAL A 60 20.33 -9.93 -0.61
C VAL A 60 19.15 -10.85 -0.36
N SER A 61 18.94 -11.79 -1.29
CA SER A 61 18.07 -12.94 -1.07
C SER A 61 18.91 -14.07 -0.49
N ILE A 62 18.34 -14.78 0.49
CA ILE A 62 18.97 -15.95 1.11
C ILE A 62 18.06 -17.14 0.87
N ASP A 63 18.64 -18.26 0.48
CA ASP A 63 17.91 -19.52 0.38
C ASP A 63 17.65 -20.14 1.76
N LYS A 64 16.92 -21.25 1.80
CA LYS A 64 16.54 -21.90 3.07
C LYS A 64 17.69 -22.72 3.67
N GLY A 65 18.74 -23.08 2.92
CA GLY A 65 19.59 -24.22 3.28
C GLY A 65 18.76 -25.49 3.52
N TYR A 66 19.28 -26.40 4.34
CA TYR A 66 18.51 -27.56 4.80
C TYR A 66 19.04 -28.13 6.12
N HIS A 67 18.13 -28.42 7.05
CA HIS A 67 18.38 -29.28 8.20
C HIS A 67 17.07 -29.90 8.70
N PRO A 68 16.98 -31.22 8.97
CA PRO A 68 15.73 -31.88 9.36
C PRO A 68 15.06 -31.30 10.61
N SER A 69 15.85 -30.76 11.56
CA SER A 69 15.31 -30.14 12.78
C SER A 69 14.72 -28.74 12.56
N PHE A 70 14.88 -28.16 11.37
CA PHE A 70 14.45 -26.80 11.06
C PHE A 70 13.51 -26.80 9.85
N TYR A 71 13.88 -27.52 8.78
CA TYR A 71 13.04 -27.78 7.63
C TYR A 71 12.73 -29.29 7.53
N PRO A 72 11.62 -29.77 8.12
CA PRO A 72 11.32 -31.21 8.17
C PRO A 72 10.99 -31.82 6.81
N SER A 73 10.55 -31.00 5.84
CA SER A 73 10.39 -31.41 4.44
C SER A 73 10.60 -30.22 3.51
N ILE A 74 11.57 -30.33 2.61
CA ILE A 74 11.81 -29.35 1.52
C ILE A 74 11.76 -29.98 0.13
N SER A 75 11.72 -31.31 0.05
CA SER A 75 11.70 -32.06 -1.20
C SER A 75 11.21 -33.49 -0.94
N ASP A 76 10.60 -34.10 -1.95
CA ASP A 76 10.19 -35.52 -1.95
C ASP A 76 11.38 -36.49 -2.07
N ARG A 77 12.61 -35.99 -2.22
CA ARG A 77 13.82 -36.81 -2.29
C ARG A 77 14.24 -37.29 -0.91
N GLU A 78 14.51 -38.57 -0.78
CA GLU A 78 15.09 -39.16 0.43
C GLU A 78 16.59 -38.88 0.55
N GLY A 79 17.11 -38.88 1.77
CA GLY A 79 18.55 -38.80 2.03
C GLY A 79 19.21 -37.43 1.77
N LEU A 80 18.44 -36.34 1.84
CA LEU A 80 18.99 -34.99 1.73
C LEU A 80 20.08 -34.75 2.80
N LEU A 81 21.22 -34.24 2.36
CA LEU A 81 22.31 -33.85 3.26
C LEU A 81 22.03 -32.44 3.81
N PRO A 82 22.21 -32.20 5.12
CA PRO A 82 22.13 -30.87 5.67
C PRO A 82 23.13 -29.92 5.00
N ILE A 83 22.68 -28.72 4.70
CA ILE A 83 23.50 -27.69 4.07
C ILE A 83 23.19 -26.33 4.67
N SER A 84 24.21 -25.48 4.77
CA SER A 84 24.02 -24.12 5.25
C SER A 84 23.29 -23.25 4.22
N PRO A 85 22.57 -22.18 4.64
CA PRO A 85 21.94 -21.24 3.71
C PRO A 85 22.97 -20.47 2.90
N THR A 86 22.63 -20.11 1.67
CA THR A 86 23.47 -19.27 0.79
C THR A 86 22.77 -17.95 0.44
N GLU A 87 23.53 -16.86 0.35
CA GLU A 87 23.05 -15.55 -0.09
C GLU A 87 23.53 -15.20 -1.51
N CYS A 88 22.78 -14.38 -2.23
CA CYS A 88 23.24 -13.83 -3.50
C CYS A 88 24.36 -12.80 -3.30
N SER A 89 25.20 -12.58 -4.31
CA SER A 89 26.28 -11.58 -4.24
C SER A 89 25.75 -10.15 -4.05
N ALA A 90 26.55 -9.33 -3.39
CA ALA A 90 26.28 -7.90 -3.18
C ALA A 90 27.61 -7.11 -3.14
N THR A 91 28.34 -7.17 -4.24
CA THR A 91 29.69 -6.62 -4.34
C THR A 91 29.67 -5.13 -4.70
N ILE A 92 30.47 -4.34 -3.98
CA ILE A 92 30.78 -2.94 -4.32
C ILE A 92 32.30 -2.84 -4.44
N GLN A 93 32.77 -2.40 -5.60
CA GLN A 93 34.19 -2.22 -5.86
C GLN A 93 34.57 -0.75 -5.72
N THR A 94 35.70 -0.50 -5.06
CA THR A 94 36.28 0.83 -4.89
C THR A 94 37.64 0.92 -5.56
N ASP A 95 37.97 2.09 -6.10
CA ASP A 95 39.34 2.39 -6.51
C ASP A 95 40.28 2.55 -5.30
N PRO A 96 41.60 2.67 -5.52
CA PRO A 96 42.56 2.90 -4.42
C PRO A 96 42.32 4.18 -3.61
N LEU A 97 41.51 5.10 -4.13
CA LEU A 97 41.11 6.36 -3.47
C LEU A 97 39.77 6.20 -2.72
N GLY A 98 39.23 4.97 -2.62
CA GLY A 98 37.99 4.67 -1.91
C GLY A 98 36.71 5.15 -2.61
N ARG A 99 36.80 5.55 -3.88
CA ARG A 99 35.62 5.90 -4.67
C ARG A 99 35.02 4.62 -5.23
N ALA A 100 33.72 4.44 -5.07
CA ALA A 100 33.05 3.33 -5.71
C ALA A 100 33.09 3.48 -7.23
N ILE A 101 33.56 2.44 -7.90
CA ILE A 101 33.70 2.37 -9.36
C ILE A 101 32.71 1.39 -9.98
N TRP A 102 32.18 0.47 -9.17
CA TRP A 102 31.23 -0.52 -9.62
C TRP A 102 30.40 -1.06 -8.44
N ALA A 103 29.16 -1.43 -8.73
CA ALA A 103 28.18 -1.91 -7.76
C ALA A 103 27.30 -2.97 -8.43
N ASP A 104 27.04 -4.08 -7.73
CA ASP A 104 26.08 -5.10 -8.15
C ASP A 104 24.66 -4.51 -8.27
N ARG A 105 23.79 -5.14 -9.09
CA ARG A 105 22.43 -4.64 -9.38
C ARG A 105 21.53 -4.45 -8.15
N ASN A 106 21.82 -5.19 -7.08
CA ASN A 106 21.09 -5.20 -5.81
C ASN A 106 21.79 -4.35 -4.73
N THR A 107 22.79 -3.56 -5.13
CA THR A 107 23.50 -2.64 -4.26
C THR A 107 23.30 -1.20 -4.70
N ALA A 108 23.33 -0.28 -3.74
CA ALA A 108 23.11 1.14 -3.99
C ALA A 108 24.05 1.98 -3.13
N ILE A 109 24.47 3.11 -3.69
CA ILE A 109 25.34 4.08 -3.03
C ILE A 109 24.55 5.37 -2.94
N VAL A 110 24.24 5.78 -1.72
CA VAL A 110 23.30 6.86 -1.45
C VAL A 110 23.92 7.86 -0.50
N ILE A 111 23.78 9.14 -0.83
CA ILE A 111 24.07 10.25 0.09
C ILE A 111 22.70 10.83 0.47
N PRO A 112 22.19 10.59 1.69
CA PRO A 112 20.95 11.20 2.13
C PRO A 112 21.13 12.72 2.24
N ARG A 113 20.08 13.46 1.92
CA ARG A 113 20.13 14.93 1.81
C ARG A 113 18.93 15.54 2.53
N GLU A 114 19.11 16.78 2.96
CA GLU A 114 18.00 17.63 3.37
C GLU A 114 17.05 17.86 2.19
N ARG A 115 15.77 18.11 2.48
CA ARG A 115 14.84 18.63 1.47
C ARG A 115 15.16 20.10 1.23
N PRO A 116 15.03 20.63 0.00
CA PRO A 116 15.26 22.04 -0.24
C PRO A 116 14.20 22.91 0.42
N ALA A 117 14.56 24.18 0.63
CA ALA A 117 13.62 25.18 1.10
C ALA A 117 12.38 25.22 0.20
N GLY A 118 11.19 25.30 0.80
CA GLY A 118 9.95 25.34 0.05
C GLY A 118 9.42 23.98 -0.45
N TRP A 119 10.14 22.88 -0.21
CA TRP A 119 9.72 21.54 -0.63
C TRP A 119 8.35 21.14 -0.09
N GLN A 120 7.50 20.62 -0.95
CA GLN A 120 6.22 20.01 -0.60
C GLN A 120 6.24 18.54 -1.01
N GLN A 121 5.88 17.68 -0.06
CA GLN A 121 5.79 16.24 -0.31
C GLN A 121 4.66 15.95 -1.30
N PRO A 122 4.82 14.88 -2.10
CA PRO A 122 3.77 14.47 -3.01
C PRO A 122 2.60 13.94 -2.18
N LYS A 123 1.42 14.03 -2.76
CA LYS A 123 0.18 13.62 -2.12
C LYS A 123 -0.83 13.21 -3.18
N ILE A 124 -1.85 12.50 -2.74
CA ILE A 124 -3.06 12.36 -3.55
C ILE A 124 -3.76 13.71 -3.66
N GLY A 125 -4.37 13.97 -4.82
CA GLY A 125 -5.20 15.15 -5.08
C GLY A 125 -6.37 15.26 -4.09
N GLY A 126 -6.98 16.44 -4.04
CA GLY A 126 -8.00 16.76 -3.03
C GLY A 126 -9.23 15.86 -3.04
N GLU A 127 -9.55 15.24 -4.17
CA GLU A 127 -10.67 14.29 -4.30
C GLU A 127 -10.34 12.88 -3.80
N GLY A 128 -9.08 12.59 -3.47
CA GLY A 128 -8.64 11.27 -3.02
C GLY A 128 -8.73 10.21 -4.11
N VAL A 129 -8.95 8.95 -3.70
CA VAL A 129 -9.28 7.84 -4.60
C VAL A 129 -10.79 7.78 -4.72
N ARG A 130 -11.30 7.91 -5.94
CA ARG A 130 -12.73 7.93 -6.21
C ARG A 130 -13.15 6.64 -6.88
N HIS A 131 -14.21 6.02 -6.38
CA HIS A 131 -14.93 4.97 -7.08
C HIS A 131 -15.91 5.64 -8.06
N VAL A 132 -15.64 5.56 -9.36
CA VAL A 132 -16.36 6.33 -10.39
C VAL A 132 -17.36 5.50 -11.19
N GLN A 133 -17.25 4.18 -11.13
CA GLN A 133 -18.14 3.23 -11.80
C GLN A 133 -18.10 1.88 -11.09
N GLY A 134 -19.19 1.13 -11.14
CA GLY A 134 -19.35 -0.21 -10.57
C GLY A 134 -19.87 -0.20 -9.14
N ASP A 135 -20.33 -1.35 -8.67
CA ASP A 135 -20.99 -1.53 -7.37
C ASP A 135 -20.12 -2.28 -6.36
N GLY A 136 -18.86 -2.53 -6.70
CA GLY A 136 -17.92 -3.24 -5.83
C GLY A 136 -17.76 -2.54 -4.48
N THR A 137 -17.94 -3.29 -3.40
CA THR A 137 -17.97 -2.74 -2.03
C THR A 137 -16.61 -2.70 -1.34
N GLY A 138 -15.56 -3.14 -2.04
CA GLY A 138 -14.20 -3.14 -1.52
C GLY A 138 -13.62 -1.73 -1.38
N LEU A 139 -12.36 -1.67 -1.00
CA LEU A 139 -11.60 -0.43 -0.84
C LEU A 139 -10.31 -0.46 -1.64
N VAL A 140 -10.03 0.64 -2.33
CA VAL A 140 -8.74 0.92 -2.97
C VAL A 140 -8.08 2.07 -2.23
N ALA A 141 -6.85 1.87 -1.77
CA ALA A 141 -6.03 2.90 -1.16
C ALA A 141 -4.68 3.04 -1.88
N ILE A 142 -4.12 4.24 -1.85
CA ILE A 142 -2.82 4.54 -2.44
C ILE A 142 -1.85 4.94 -1.33
N ARG A 143 -0.68 4.29 -1.30
CA ARG A 143 0.40 4.60 -0.36
C ARG A 143 1.63 5.06 -1.13
N ILE A 144 2.12 6.26 -0.85
CA ILE A 144 3.38 6.74 -1.44
C ILE A 144 4.55 6.00 -0.78
N VAL A 145 5.37 5.33 -1.60
CA VAL A 145 6.54 4.55 -1.16
C VAL A 145 7.86 5.18 -1.60
N ASN A 146 7.92 5.74 -2.81
CA ASN A 146 9.04 6.52 -3.30
C ASN A 146 8.54 7.90 -3.76
N PRO A 147 8.59 8.92 -2.87
CA PRO A 147 8.15 10.26 -3.19
C PRO A 147 8.78 10.86 -4.46
N LEU A 148 10.04 10.54 -4.76
CA LEU A 148 10.77 11.12 -5.88
C LEU A 148 10.31 10.61 -7.25
N ALA A 149 9.67 9.45 -7.30
CA ALA A 149 9.15 8.87 -8.54
C ALA A 149 7.71 9.30 -8.87
N VAL A 150 7.04 10.01 -7.96
CA VAL A 150 5.66 10.48 -8.16
C VAL A 150 5.61 11.55 -9.24
N ARG A 151 4.84 11.30 -10.29
CA ARG A 151 4.59 12.26 -11.36
C ARG A 151 3.61 13.34 -10.91
N ASP A 152 3.95 14.59 -11.23
CA ASP A 152 3.09 15.71 -10.88
C ASP A 152 1.88 15.83 -11.80
N ASN A 153 0.75 16.21 -11.20
CA ASN A 153 -0.55 16.41 -11.85
C ASN A 153 -0.93 15.28 -12.82
N HIS A 154 -0.74 14.03 -12.39
CA HIS A 154 -0.98 12.86 -13.23
C HIS A 154 -2.14 12.02 -12.72
N THR A 155 -3.11 11.75 -13.61
CA THR A 155 -4.30 10.97 -13.28
C THR A 155 -4.13 9.51 -13.69
N TYR A 156 -4.51 8.62 -12.79
CA TYR A 156 -4.51 7.18 -13.00
C TYR A 156 -5.92 6.63 -12.87
N SER A 157 -6.19 5.55 -13.60
CA SER A 157 -7.42 4.78 -13.50
C SER A 157 -7.09 3.32 -13.17
N LEU A 158 -7.72 2.79 -12.12
CA LEU A 158 -7.71 1.36 -11.82
C LEU A 158 -9.00 0.76 -12.34
N GLN A 159 -8.88 -0.32 -13.11
CA GLN A 159 -10.00 -1.05 -13.70
C GLN A 159 -9.84 -2.53 -13.42
N PHE A 160 -10.95 -3.23 -13.29
CA PHE A 160 -10.95 -4.65 -12.97
C PHE A 160 -11.41 -5.50 -14.15
N ARG A 161 -11.17 -6.80 -14.06
CA ARG A 161 -11.80 -7.83 -14.89
C ARG A 161 -12.23 -8.96 -13.99
N ASP A 162 -13.27 -9.66 -14.41
CA ASP A 162 -13.82 -10.82 -13.75
C ASP A 162 -13.74 -12.08 -14.63
N ASP A 163 -14.08 -13.21 -14.03
CA ASP A 163 -14.09 -14.54 -14.66
C ASP A 163 -15.41 -14.93 -15.35
N GLY A 164 -16.45 -14.08 -15.27
CA GLY A 164 -17.77 -14.38 -15.82
C GLY A 164 -18.53 -15.50 -15.08
N ALA A 165 -18.12 -15.91 -13.88
CA ALA A 165 -18.66 -17.08 -13.17
C ALA A 165 -20.18 -17.06 -12.95
N PHE A 166 -20.82 -15.88 -12.97
CA PHE A 166 -22.25 -15.75 -12.75
C PHE A 166 -23.05 -15.49 -14.04
N PHE A 167 -22.39 -15.36 -15.19
CA PHE A 167 -23.06 -15.02 -16.45
C PHE A 167 -24.15 -16.04 -16.85
N GLU A 168 -23.92 -17.33 -16.59
CA GLU A 168 -24.93 -18.37 -16.83
C GLU A 168 -26.08 -18.37 -15.82
N LEU A 169 -25.88 -17.79 -14.64
CA LEU A 169 -26.94 -17.63 -13.65
C LEU A 169 -27.81 -16.44 -14.00
N ASP A 170 -27.17 -15.35 -14.45
CA ASP A 170 -27.81 -14.11 -14.82
C ASP A 170 -26.89 -13.30 -15.75
N SER A 171 -27.35 -13.00 -16.97
CA SER A 171 -26.55 -12.26 -17.96
C SER A 171 -26.31 -10.80 -17.60
N SER A 172 -27.06 -10.24 -16.64
CA SER A 172 -26.79 -8.93 -16.07
C SER A 172 -25.62 -8.94 -15.08
N PHE A 173 -25.10 -10.13 -14.75
CA PHE A 173 -23.96 -10.29 -13.89
C PHE A 173 -22.71 -10.78 -14.65
N THR A 174 -21.57 -10.43 -14.08
CA THR A 174 -20.24 -10.73 -14.57
C THR A 174 -19.68 -11.94 -13.81
N GLY A 175 -18.78 -11.74 -12.84
CA GLY A 175 -18.03 -12.81 -12.18
C GLY A 175 -17.29 -12.36 -10.93
N LEU A 176 -16.37 -13.20 -10.48
CA LEU A 176 -15.42 -12.89 -9.40
C LEU A 176 -14.20 -12.18 -9.97
N THR A 177 -13.62 -11.26 -9.18
CA THR A 177 -12.44 -10.48 -9.59
C THR A 177 -11.28 -11.37 -10.00
N ARG A 178 -10.84 -11.23 -11.25
CA ARG A 178 -9.77 -12.03 -11.85
C ARG A 178 -8.49 -11.23 -12.10
N ARG A 179 -8.61 -9.92 -12.33
CA ARG A 179 -7.48 -9.03 -12.61
C ARG A 179 -7.80 -7.61 -12.17
N ILE A 180 -6.78 -6.90 -11.71
CA ILE A 180 -6.76 -5.44 -11.56
C ILE A 180 -5.70 -4.87 -12.50
N ALA A 181 -5.98 -3.75 -13.16
CA ALA A 181 -5.07 -3.08 -14.08
C ALA A 181 -5.04 -1.56 -13.85
N LEU A 182 -3.84 -1.00 -13.86
CA LEU A 182 -3.57 0.42 -13.75
C LEU A 182 -3.38 1.02 -15.15
N TYR A 183 -4.03 2.16 -15.38
CA TYR A 183 -3.93 2.94 -16.58
C TYR A 183 -3.49 4.37 -16.26
N SER A 184 -2.69 4.96 -17.14
CA SER A 184 -2.43 6.41 -17.17
C SER A 184 -3.53 7.07 -17.99
N VAL A 185 -4.12 8.16 -17.49
CA VAL A 185 -5.19 8.91 -18.17
C VAL A 185 -4.64 10.24 -18.66
N ASN A 186 -4.62 10.45 -19.97
CA ASN A 186 -4.20 11.71 -20.59
C ASN A 186 -5.20 12.15 -21.67
N GLY A 187 -5.93 13.24 -21.41
CA GLY A 187 -6.75 13.90 -22.44
C GLY A 187 -7.79 13.00 -23.14
N GLY A 188 -8.34 12.00 -22.43
CA GLY A 188 -9.32 11.04 -22.96
C GLY A 188 -8.73 9.70 -23.44
N ASN A 189 -7.41 9.57 -23.53
CA ASN A 189 -6.74 8.30 -23.82
C ASN A 189 -6.26 7.62 -22.55
N SER A 190 -6.38 6.29 -22.49
CA SER A 190 -5.88 5.45 -21.40
C SER A 190 -4.76 4.52 -21.90
N LEU A 191 -3.59 4.58 -21.25
CA LEU A 191 -2.47 3.66 -21.52
C LEU A 191 -2.34 2.65 -20.38
N ALA A 192 -2.39 1.35 -20.69
CA ALA A 192 -2.17 0.30 -19.69
C ALA A 192 -0.72 0.32 -19.19
N LEU A 193 -0.54 0.30 -17.87
CA LEU A 193 0.77 0.45 -17.23
C LEU A 193 1.23 -0.83 -16.53
N TYR A 194 0.32 -1.42 -15.74
CA TYR A 194 0.62 -2.57 -14.89
C TYR A 194 -0.66 -3.34 -14.58
N SER A 195 -0.57 -4.64 -14.36
CA SER A 195 -1.72 -5.44 -13.97
C SER A 195 -1.31 -6.61 -13.08
N VAL A 196 -2.20 -6.99 -12.16
CA VAL A 196 -2.05 -8.16 -11.30
C VAL A 196 -3.21 -9.10 -11.54
N ASP A 197 -2.88 -10.35 -11.84
CA ASP A 197 -3.82 -11.46 -11.89
C ASP A 197 -4.09 -12.01 -10.49
N ASP A 198 -5.33 -12.46 -10.27
CA ASP A 198 -5.81 -13.04 -9.02
C ASP A 198 -5.48 -12.17 -7.80
N PRO A 199 -5.89 -10.88 -7.80
CA PRO A 199 -5.42 -9.92 -6.81
C PRO A 199 -5.86 -10.21 -5.36
N ASN A 200 -6.80 -11.13 -5.16
CA ASN A 200 -7.23 -11.54 -3.81
C ASN A 200 -6.22 -12.49 -3.14
N THR A 201 -5.40 -13.20 -3.91
CA THR A 201 -4.49 -14.24 -3.40
C THR A 201 -3.04 -14.05 -3.84
N SER A 202 -2.81 -13.27 -4.90
CA SER A 202 -1.48 -13.08 -5.47
C SER A 202 -0.59 -12.21 -4.60
N GLU A 203 0.60 -12.71 -4.25
CA GLU A 203 1.65 -11.94 -3.58
C GLU A 203 2.11 -10.73 -4.41
N ALA A 204 1.91 -10.76 -5.74
CA ALA A 204 2.24 -9.65 -6.63
C ALA A 204 1.45 -8.36 -6.32
N MET A 205 0.35 -8.43 -5.56
CA MET A 205 -0.32 -7.22 -5.05
C MET A 205 0.58 -6.42 -4.10
N ALA A 206 1.46 -7.08 -3.35
CA ALA A 206 2.43 -6.40 -2.49
C ALA A 206 3.47 -5.61 -3.31
N ASP A 207 3.67 -5.99 -4.58
CA ASP A 207 4.57 -5.37 -5.55
C ASP A 207 3.86 -4.50 -6.57
N PHE A 208 2.57 -4.22 -6.39
CA PHE A 208 1.83 -3.30 -7.25
C PHE A 208 2.23 -1.84 -6.97
N ILE A 209 3.47 -1.51 -7.33
CA ILE A 209 4.13 -0.23 -7.16
C ILE A 209 4.36 0.37 -8.55
N TYR A 210 3.89 1.59 -8.76
CA TYR A 210 4.08 2.34 -10.01
C TYR A 210 4.27 3.82 -9.71
N ASP A 211 5.14 4.51 -10.47
CA ASP A 211 5.46 5.93 -10.29
C ASP A 211 5.57 6.34 -8.80
N GLY A 212 6.24 5.51 -7.99
CA GLY A 212 6.52 5.80 -6.58
C GLY A 212 5.36 5.63 -5.59
N PHE A 213 4.18 5.17 -6.02
CA PHE A 213 3.10 4.79 -5.12
C PHE A 213 2.77 3.30 -5.23
N GLN A 214 2.17 2.76 -4.19
CA GLN A 214 1.67 1.40 -4.10
C GLN A 214 0.14 1.40 -4.09
N VAL A 215 -0.45 0.48 -4.83
CA VAL A 215 -1.89 0.18 -4.78
C VAL A 215 -2.14 -0.83 -3.66
N LEU A 216 -3.05 -0.48 -2.75
CA LEU A 216 -3.56 -1.37 -1.71
C LEU A 216 -5.00 -1.69 -2.04
N LEU A 217 -5.32 -2.98 -2.08
CA LEU A 217 -6.66 -3.48 -2.41
C LEU A 217 -7.22 -4.24 -1.21
N THR A 218 -8.44 -3.90 -0.84
CA THR A 218 -9.30 -4.74 0.00
C THR A 218 -10.50 -5.09 -0.86
N ASN A 219 -10.50 -6.29 -1.42
CA ASN A 219 -11.65 -6.80 -2.16
C ASN A 219 -12.51 -7.67 -1.24
N HIS A 220 -13.78 -7.83 -1.57
CA HIS A 220 -14.69 -8.67 -0.80
C HIS A 220 -15.12 -9.88 -1.60
N ASP A 221 -15.32 -11.00 -0.91
CA ASP A 221 -16.12 -12.10 -1.42
C ASP A 221 -17.62 -11.75 -1.36
N VAL A 222 -18.43 -12.51 -2.09
CA VAL A 222 -19.88 -12.37 -2.05
C VAL A 222 -20.40 -12.87 -0.70
N SER A 223 -20.91 -11.95 0.13
CA SER A 223 -21.50 -12.28 1.44
C SER A 223 -22.54 -11.24 1.85
N ILE A 224 -23.39 -11.55 2.82
CA ILE A 224 -24.27 -10.54 3.43
C ILE A 224 -23.40 -9.60 4.26
N ASP A 225 -23.52 -8.29 3.99
CA ASP A 225 -22.85 -7.27 4.77
C ASP A 225 -23.68 -6.86 5.97
N THR A 226 -24.93 -6.45 5.74
CA THR A 226 -25.83 -5.95 6.78
C THR A 226 -27.27 -6.29 6.43
N THR A 227 -28.08 -6.62 7.45
CA THR A 227 -29.54 -6.74 7.31
C THR A 227 -30.24 -5.93 8.38
N TYR A 228 -31.35 -5.27 8.04
CA TYR A 228 -32.12 -4.46 8.99
C TYR A 228 -33.54 -4.16 8.50
N TRP A 229 -34.44 -3.85 9.42
CA TRP A 229 -35.74 -3.27 9.11
C TRP A 229 -35.59 -1.78 8.85
N ALA A 230 -35.75 -1.36 7.59
CA ALA A 230 -35.73 0.05 7.17
C ALA A 230 -37.07 0.75 7.50
N SER A 231 -38.15 -0.02 7.60
CA SER A 231 -39.47 0.41 8.09
C SER A 231 -40.07 -0.73 8.90
N GLY A 232 -40.78 -0.39 9.98
CA GLY A 232 -41.36 -1.35 10.91
C GLY A 232 -40.55 -1.56 12.18
N THR A 233 -41.12 -2.32 13.12
CA THR A 233 -40.51 -2.62 14.43
C THR A 233 -40.38 -4.12 14.68
N SER A 234 -40.41 -4.93 13.62
CA SER A 234 -40.24 -6.38 13.67
C SER A 234 -38.88 -6.76 14.25
N ALA A 235 -38.84 -7.73 15.14
CA ALA A 235 -37.61 -8.29 15.69
C ALA A 235 -37.11 -9.51 14.90
N LEU A 236 -37.81 -9.88 13.82
CA LEU A 236 -37.45 -11.03 12.99
C LEU A 236 -36.12 -10.75 12.28
N ALA A 237 -35.18 -11.68 12.41
CA ALA A 237 -33.86 -11.61 11.81
C ALA A 237 -33.69 -12.66 10.71
N LEU A 238 -32.79 -12.36 9.77
CA LEU A 238 -32.35 -13.26 8.71
C LEU A 238 -31.11 -14.03 9.16
N ILE A 239 -31.11 -15.34 8.93
CA ILE A 239 -29.99 -16.25 9.16
C ILE A 239 -29.55 -16.78 7.80
N ASP A 240 -28.31 -16.48 7.40
CA ASP A 240 -27.77 -16.94 6.13
C ASP A 240 -27.40 -18.43 6.19
N MET A 241 -28.09 -19.22 5.39
CA MET A 241 -27.87 -20.67 5.25
C MET A 241 -27.33 -21.03 3.86
N THR A 242 -26.92 -20.02 3.08
CA THR A 242 -26.55 -20.18 1.66
C THR A 242 -25.42 -21.17 1.49
N GLN A 243 -24.30 -21.01 2.19
CA GLN A 243 -23.18 -21.95 2.10
C GLN A 243 -23.54 -23.34 2.66
N THR A 244 -24.16 -23.38 3.85
CA THR A 244 -24.54 -24.63 4.53
C THR A 244 -25.46 -25.52 3.71
N LEU A 245 -26.32 -24.91 2.89
CA LEU A 245 -27.30 -25.61 2.08
C LEU A 245 -26.92 -25.65 0.59
N SER A 246 -25.68 -25.30 0.23
CA SER A 246 -25.19 -25.30 -1.15
C SER A 246 -26.01 -24.41 -2.09
N GLY A 247 -26.15 -23.14 -1.75
CA GLY A 247 -26.63 -22.07 -2.64
C GLY A 247 -25.45 -21.30 -3.26
N ILE A 248 -25.73 -20.58 -4.35
CA ILE A 248 -24.73 -19.71 -5.01
C ILE A 248 -25.07 -18.27 -4.68
N ALA A 249 -24.28 -17.65 -3.79
CA ALA A 249 -24.48 -16.26 -3.42
C ALA A 249 -24.29 -15.33 -4.64
N LEU A 250 -25.24 -14.44 -4.87
CA LEU A 250 -25.14 -13.38 -5.89
C LEU A 250 -24.97 -12.02 -5.20
N PRO A 251 -24.02 -11.17 -5.61
CA PRO A 251 -23.71 -9.90 -4.94
C PRO A 251 -24.71 -8.81 -5.33
N ARG A 252 -25.95 -8.97 -4.87
CA ARG A 252 -27.10 -8.10 -5.11
C ARG A 252 -27.65 -7.58 -3.79
N ASP A 253 -28.23 -6.40 -3.82
CA ASP A 253 -28.96 -5.86 -2.66
C ASP A 253 -30.45 -6.17 -2.82
N TYR A 254 -31.07 -6.57 -1.72
CA TYR A 254 -32.46 -7.02 -1.74
C TYR A 254 -33.33 -6.26 -0.74
N GLU A 255 -34.59 -6.10 -1.12
CA GLU A 255 -35.68 -5.65 -0.25
C GLU A 255 -36.72 -6.75 -0.10
N ILE A 256 -37.08 -7.07 1.14
CA ILE A 256 -38.26 -7.88 1.45
C ILE A 256 -39.35 -6.93 1.91
N ARG A 257 -40.37 -6.77 1.06
CA ARG A 257 -41.49 -5.86 1.25
C ARG A 257 -42.67 -6.63 1.82
N ILE A 258 -43.16 -6.23 2.99
CA ILE A 258 -44.27 -6.89 3.67
C ILE A 258 -45.58 -6.28 3.20
N MET A 259 -46.46 -7.13 2.68
CA MET A 259 -47.67 -6.80 1.96
C MET A 259 -48.88 -7.50 2.62
N GLU A 260 -50.04 -7.41 1.98
CA GLU A 260 -51.19 -8.24 2.34
C GLU A 260 -50.93 -9.71 1.99
N LEU A 261 -51.56 -10.63 2.73
CA LEU A 261 -51.53 -12.05 2.39
C LEU A 261 -52.11 -12.26 0.98
N GLY A 262 -51.39 -12.97 0.11
CA GLY A 262 -51.76 -13.09 -1.31
C GLY A 262 -50.87 -12.31 -2.27
N ALA A 263 -49.92 -11.52 -1.78
CA ALA A 263 -49.10 -10.61 -2.58
C ALA A 263 -48.16 -11.26 -3.59
N TYR A 264 -47.77 -12.53 -3.38
CA TYR A 264 -46.90 -13.24 -4.31
C TYR A 264 -47.11 -14.75 -4.25
N LYS A 265 -46.78 -15.45 -5.36
CA LYS A 265 -46.87 -16.91 -5.46
C LYS A 265 -45.47 -17.51 -5.67
N PRO A 266 -44.86 -18.12 -4.63
CA PRO A 266 -43.55 -18.75 -4.75
C PRO A 266 -43.53 -19.94 -5.71
N VAL A 267 -42.35 -20.26 -6.24
CA VAL A 267 -42.19 -21.20 -7.36
C VAL A 267 -42.45 -22.68 -6.98
N ASN A 268 -42.34 -23.05 -5.71
CA ASN A 268 -42.40 -24.45 -5.24
C ASN A 268 -43.69 -24.84 -4.49
N ILE A 269 -44.59 -23.90 -4.20
CA ILE A 269 -45.80 -24.17 -3.41
C ILE A 269 -47.04 -23.50 -4.04
N ALA A 270 -48.22 -23.99 -3.68
CA ALA A 270 -49.49 -23.40 -4.12
C ALA A 270 -49.91 -22.18 -3.26
N THR A 271 -49.45 -22.11 -2.00
CA THR A 271 -49.77 -21.01 -1.08
C THR A 271 -49.11 -19.71 -1.52
N THR A 272 -49.87 -18.64 -1.52
CA THR A 272 -49.35 -17.28 -1.72
C THR A 272 -48.81 -16.70 -0.42
N THR A 273 -47.75 -15.92 -0.51
CA THR A 273 -47.09 -15.28 0.64
C THR A 273 -47.59 -13.84 0.85
N ASN A 274 -47.33 -13.29 2.03
CA ASN A 274 -47.58 -11.89 2.36
C ASN A 274 -46.39 -10.97 2.06
N PHE A 275 -45.39 -11.41 1.29
CA PHE A 275 -44.19 -10.61 1.04
C PHE A 275 -43.67 -10.79 -0.37
N GLN A 276 -42.93 -9.80 -0.83
CA GLN A 276 -42.22 -9.82 -2.11
C GLN A 276 -40.74 -9.62 -1.85
N VAL A 277 -39.90 -10.27 -2.64
CA VAL A 277 -38.45 -10.00 -2.65
C VAL A 277 -38.14 -9.21 -3.91
N TRP A 278 -37.40 -8.13 -3.77
CA TRP A 278 -37.00 -7.24 -4.85
C TRP A 278 -35.49 -7.11 -4.86
N ASP A 279 -34.89 -7.17 -6.04
CA ASP A 279 -33.53 -6.71 -6.27
C ASP A 279 -33.56 -5.21 -6.43
N VAL A 280 -32.69 -4.52 -5.70
CA VAL A 280 -32.56 -3.06 -5.69
C VAL A 280 -31.10 -2.63 -5.86
N THR A 281 -30.27 -3.50 -6.43
CA THR A 281 -28.85 -3.23 -6.68
C THR A 281 -28.69 -2.02 -7.59
N ASP A 282 -29.47 -1.97 -8.68
CA ASP A 282 -29.68 -0.76 -9.49
C ASP A 282 -30.99 -0.09 -9.03
N PRO A 283 -30.92 1.07 -8.33
CA PRO A 283 -32.11 1.78 -7.85
C PRO A 283 -33.02 2.28 -8.98
N GLU A 284 -32.48 2.47 -10.19
CA GLU A 284 -33.22 2.96 -11.35
C GLU A 284 -33.98 1.83 -12.07
N ALA A 285 -33.57 0.57 -11.86
CA ALA A 285 -34.15 -0.60 -12.49
C ALA A 285 -34.42 -1.77 -11.51
N PRO A 286 -35.15 -1.57 -10.40
CA PRO A 286 -35.45 -2.63 -9.47
C PRO A 286 -36.40 -3.66 -10.10
N PHE A 287 -36.22 -4.93 -9.78
CA PHE A 287 -37.10 -6.00 -10.27
C PHE A 287 -37.44 -7.01 -9.19
N GLN A 288 -38.58 -7.68 -9.36
CA GLN A 288 -39.05 -8.67 -8.41
C GLN A 288 -38.33 -10.01 -8.62
N VAL A 289 -37.78 -10.55 -7.53
CA VAL A 289 -36.98 -11.79 -7.55
C VAL A 289 -37.87 -13.00 -7.31
N GLU A 290 -37.64 -14.03 -8.11
CA GLU A 290 -38.30 -15.33 -7.96
C GLU A 290 -37.74 -16.06 -6.73
N TYR A 291 -38.62 -16.67 -5.94
CA TYR A 291 -38.21 -17.42 -4.77
C TYR A 291 -39.06 -18.65 -4.48
N ARG A 292 -38.46 -19.58 -3.75
CA ARG A 292 -39.12 -20.70 -3.09
C ARG A 292 -39.34 -20.38 -1.63
N PHE A 293 -40.45 -20.89 -1.09
CA PHE A 293 -40.82 -20.69 0.29
C PHE A 293 -41.08 -22.03 0.98
N THR A 294 -40.59 -22.16 2.20
CA THR A 294 -40.92 -23.26 3.10
C THR A 294 -41.47 -22.66 4.38
N GLU A 295 -42.68 -23.09 4.74
CA GLU A 295 -43.33 -22.65 5.97
C GLU A 295 -42.67 -23.24 7.22
N SER A 296 -42.82 -22.54 8.34
CA SER A 296 -42.48 -23.08 9.65
C SER A 296 -43.29 -24.35 9.95
N LYS A 297 -42.64 -25.37 10.52
CA LYS A 297 -43.28 -26.65 10.90
C LYS A 297 -44.40 -26.49 11.92
N SER A 298 -44.43 -25.38 12.66
CA SER A 298 -45.45 -25.05 13.65
C SER A 298 -46.56 -24.13 13.10
N SER A 299 -46.71 -23.99 11.78
CA SER A 299 -47.68 -23.06 11.20
C SER A 299 -49.12 -23.51 11.37
N SER A 300 -49.94 -22.63 11.99
CA SER A 300 -51.39 -22.76 11.97
C SER A 300 -51.95 -22.45 10.57
N VAL A 301 -53.20 -22.82 10.31
CA VAL A 301 -53.87 -22.49 9.02
C VAL A 301 -53.95 -20.99 8.78
N ALA A 302 -54.11 -20.19 9.85
CA ALA A 302 -54.21 -18.74 9.77
C ALA A 302 -52.88 -18.05 9.43
N ASP A 303 -51.76 -18.71 9.72
CA ASP A 303 -50.43 -18.11 9.52
C ASP A 303 -49.75 -18.56 8.22
N ARG A 304 -50.45 -19.35 7.39
CA ARG A 304 -49.90 -19.85 6.13
C ARG A 304 -49.55 -18.70 5.20
N GLY A 305 -48.39 -18.79 4.56
CA GLY A 305 -47.87 -17.73 3.70
C GLY A 305 -47.30 -16.49 4.42
N LEU A 306 -47.35 -16.39 5.76
CA LEU A 306 -46.75 -15.26 6.47
C LEU A 306 -45.22 -15.43 6.61
N LEU A 307 -44.47 -14.33 6.43
CA LEU A 307 -43.06 -14.28 6.83
C LEU A 307 -42.95 -14.22 8.35
N LYS A 308 -42.43 -15.29 8.97
CA LYS A 308 -42.31 -15.41 10.42
C LYS A 308 -41.14 -16.32 10.81
N SER A 309 -40.89 -16.40 12.12
CA SER A 309 -39.87 -17.29 12.67
C SER A 309 -40.12 -18.76 12.28
N GLY A 310 -39.05 -19.43 11.85
CA GLY A 310 -39.04 -20.81 11.37
C GLY A 310 -39.31 -20.96 9.87
N CYS A 311 -39.57 -19.88 9.13
CA CYS A 311 -39.73 -19.93 7.67
C CYS A 311 -38.37 -19.89 6.96
N ARG A 312 -38.33 -20.44 5.74
CA ARG A 312 -37.18 -20.38 4.84
C ARG A 312 -37.57 -19.76 3.50
N VAL A 313 -36.75 -18.83 3.03
CA VAL A 313 -36.83 -18.21 1.69
C VAL A 313 -35.59 -18.63 0.92
N ILE A 314 -35.77 -19.21 -0.27
CA ILE A 314 -34.67 -19.57 -1.17
C ILE A 314 -34.86 -18.80 -2.46
N LEU A 315 -33.99 -17.84 -2.72
CA LEU A 315 -34.00 -17.09 -3.98
C LEU A 315 -33.56 -18.00 -5.12
N VAL A 316 -34.14 -17.78 -6.30
CA VAL A 316 -33.76 -18.49 -7.52
C VAL A 316 -33.52 -17.51 -8.67
N ASN A 317 -32.63 -17.87 -9.59
CA ASN A 317 -32.25 -16.99 -10.68
C ASN A 317 -33.44 -16.64 -11.61
N ASN A 318 -34.30 -17.61 -11.91
CA ASN A 318 -35.53 -17.40 -12.65
C ASN A 318 -36.53 -18.56 -12.41
N ALA A 319 -37.78 -18.37 -12.85
CA ALA A 319 -38.86 -19.33 -12.67
C ALA A 319 -38.69 -20.64 -13.46
N VAL A 320 -37.83 -20.66 -14.49
CA VAL A 320 -37.61 -21.80 -15.40
C VAL A 320 -36.49 -22.70 -14.89
N GLU A 321 -35.27 -22.17 -14.81
CA GLU A 321 -34.07 -22.90 -14.43
C GLU A 321 -33.98 -23.14 -12.92
N ARG A 322 -34.52 -22.21 -12.12
CA ARG A 322 -34.65 -22.32 -10.66
C ARG A 322 -33.32 -22.63 -9.95
N ARG A 323 -32.19 -22.15 -10.48
CA ARG A 323 -30.89 -22.29 -9.84
C ARG A 323 -30.92 -21.52 -8.52
N GLN A 324 -30.60 -22.20 -7.42
CA GLN A 324 -30.77 -21.66 -6.07
C GLN A 324 -29.62 -20.73 -5.70
N THR A 325 -29.94 -19.47 -5.43
CA THR A 325 -28.95 -18.46 -5.10
C THR A 325 -28.82 -18.33 -3.59
N TRP A 326 -29.47 -17.35 -2.99
CA TRP A 326 -29.50 -17.15 -1.54
C TRP A 326 -30.48 -18.08 -0.84
N LYS A 327 -30.12 -18.51 0.38
CA LYS A 327 -30.96 -19.36 1.25
C LYS A 327 -31.02 -18.75 2.64
N TRP A 328 -32.18 -18.26 3.00
CA TRP A 328 -32.39 -17.48 4.22
C TRP A 328 -33.39 -18.16 5.13
N ASP A 329 -32.97 -18.45 6.36
CA ASP A 329 -33.89 -18.78 7.44
C ASP A 329 -34.29 -17.51 8.18
N PHE A 330 -35.52 -17.47 8.67
CA PHE A 330 -35.99 -16.37 9.49
C PHE A 330 -36.23 -16.86 10.91
N GLY A 331 -35.71 -16.12 11.88
CA GLY A 331 -35.80 -16.47 13.29
C GLY A 331 -35.65 -15.25 14.18
N TYR A 332 -36.05 -15.37 15.43
CA TYR A 332 -35.71 -14.37 16.43
C TYR A 332 -34.29 -14.62 16.94
N PRO A 333 -33.48 -13.58 17.20
CA PRO A 333 -32.14 -13.75 17.74
C PRO A 333 -32.19 -14.57 19.04
N ALA A 334 -31.30 -15.56 19.18
CA ALA A 334 -31.34 -16.51 20.31
C ALA A 334 -31.24 -15.85 21.69
N GLU A 335 -30.63 -14.67 21.77
CA GLU A 335 -30.44 -13.89 23.00
C GLU A 335 -31.48 -12.78 23.19
N SER A 336 -32.45 -12.65 22.29
CA SER A 336 -33.48 -11.61 22.38
C SER A 336 -34.59 -11.98 23.37
N ASP A 337 -35.07 -11.00 24.13
CA ASP A 337 -36.23 -11.17 25.01
C ASP A 337 -37.46 -11.52 24.17
N SER A 338 -38.10 -12.64 24.49
CA SER A 338 -39.35 -13.07 23.85
C SER A 338 -40.48 -12.04 23.93
N ALA A 339 -40.45 -11.14 24.93
CA ALA A 339 -41.38 -10.02 25.02
C ALA A 339 -41.17 -8.96 23.91
N ALA A 340 -39.97 -8.90 23.32
CA ALA A 340 -39.64 -8.02 22.20
C ALA A 340 -39.92 -8.66 20.83
N TRP A 341 -40.38 -9.91 20.78
CA TRP A 341 -40.67 -10.61 19.52
C TRP A 341 -41.93 -10.05 18.87
N SER A 342 -41.72 -9.24 17.85
CA SER A 342 -42.76 -8.70 16.98
C SER A 342 -42.63 -9.34 15.60
N MET A 343 -43.77 -9.80 15.07
CA MET A 343 -43.86 -10.22 13.67
C MET A 343 -43.88 -9.01 12.74
N PRO A 344 -43.38 -9.16 11.50
CA PRO A 344 -43.54 -8.12 10.51
C PRO A 344 -44.99 -7.94 10.10
N VAL A 345 -45.39 -6.69 9.88
CA VAL A 345 -46.73 -6.29 9.44
C VAL A 345 -46.68 -5.59 8.09
N LYS A 346 -47.83 -5.49 7.42
CA LYS A 346 -47.93 -4.80 6.13
C LYS A 346 -47.35 -3.39 6.22
N GLY A 347 -46.50 -3.05 5.25
CA GLY A 347 -45.80 -1.76 5.19
C GLY A 347 -44.38 -1.80 5.76
N ASP A 348 -44.01 -2.88 6.45
CA ASP A 348 -42.64 -3.09 6.88
C ASP A 348 -41.71 -3.40 5.69
N LEU A 349 -40.46 -2.95 5.79
CA LEU A 349 -39.44 -3.08 4.76
C LEU A 349 -38.16 -3.62 5.39
N PHE A 350 -37.74 -4.82 4.98
CA PHE A 350 -36.48 -5.42 5.40
C PHE A 350 -35.45 -5.29 4.27
N LYS A 351 -34.25 -4.81 4.60
CA LYS A 351 -33.14 -4.66 3.66
C LYS A 351 -32.07 -5.70 3.92
N VAL A 352 -31.53 -6.25 2.84
CA VAL A 352 -30.39 -7.16 2.82
C VAL A 352 -29.35 -6.56 1.91
N LEU A 353 -28.28 -6.02 2.49
CA LEU A 353 -27.14 -5.46 1.77
C LEU A 353 -26.04 -6.52 1.69
N THR A 354 -25.41 -6.64 0.52
CA THR A 354 -24.34 -7.60 0.27
C THR A 354 -23.02 -6.92 -0.03
N ARG A 355 -21.93 -7.61 0.35
CA ARG A 355 -20.60 -7.32 -0.15
C ARG A 355 -20.46 -7.84 -1.56
N LYS A 356 -19.92 -6.99 -2.41
CA LYS A 356 -19.76 -7.22 -3.84
C LYS A 356 -18.27 -7.16 -4.20
N PRO A 357 -17.72 -8.20 -4.86
CA PRO A 357 -16.37 -8.16 -5.43
C PRO A 357 -16.31 -7.13 -6.55
N PHE A 358 -15.10 -6.63 -6.85
CA PHE A 358 -14.90 -5.77 -8.01
C PHE A 358 -15.01 -6.53 -9.33
N ASP A 359 -15.73 -5.99 -10.30
CA ASP A 359 -15.93 -6.61 -11.61
C ASP A 359 -15.49 -5.72 -12.78
N ARG A 360 -15.69 -6.16 -14.03
CA ARG A 360 -15.30 -5.38 -15.22
C ARG A 360 -15.91 -3.98 -15.35
N TYR A 361 -16.94 -3.64 -14.57
CA TYR A 361 -17.56 -2.33 -14.54
C TYR A 361 -16.98 -1.44 -13.43
N ASP A 362 -16.25 -2.01 -12.48
CA ASP A 362 -15.59 -1.25 -11.44
C ASP A 362 -14.42 -0.42 -11.97
N ARG A 363 -14.44 0.87 -11.64
CA ARG A 363 -13.38 1.82 -11.97
C ARG A 363 -13.10 2.75 -10.81
N PHE A 364 -11.83 2.89 -10.48
CA PHE A 364 -11.35 3.93 -9.56
C PHE A 364 -10.46 4.91 -10.30
N GLU A 365 -10.52 6.17 -9.91
CA GLU A 365 -9.67 7.23 -10.43
C GLU A 365 -9.05 8.04 -9.30
N PHE A 366 -7.79 8.42 -9.48
CA PHE A 366 -7.09 9.30 -8.57
C PHE A 366 -6.04 10.12 -9.32
N THR A 367 -5.75 11.31 -8.81
CA THR A 367 -4.69 12.16 -9.33
C THR A 367 -3.58 12.26 -8.31
N MET A 368 -2.34 12.01 -8.74
CA MET A 368 -1.16 12.24 -7.94
C MET A 368 -0.65 13.66 -8.15
N LEU A 369 -0.34 14.33 -7.05
CA LEU A 369 0.40 15.59 -7.04
C LEU A 369 1.83 15.25 -6.62
N GLY A 370 2.77 15.63 -7.48
CA GLY A 370 4.17 15.29 -7.38
C GLY A 370 4.90 16.19 -6.39
N ASN A 371 6.22 16.07 -6.36
CA ASN A 371 7.03 16.98 -5.57
C ASN A 371 6.99 18.36 -6.21
N THR A 372 6.74 19.38 -5.38
CA THR A 372 6.75 20.77 -5.82
C THR A 372 7.56 21.62 -4.86
N VAL A 373 8.03 22.76 -5.35
CA VAL A 373 8.68 23.78 -4.53
C VAL A 373 7.78 25.01 -4.51
N SER A 374 7.39 25.44 -3.32
CA SER A 374 6.50 26.59 -3.14
C SER A 374 7.30 27.84 -2.78
N ASN A 375 7.28 28.85 -3.66
CA ASN A 375 7.97 30.14 -3.41
C ASN A 375 7.56 30.81 -2.09
N ARG A 376 6.26 30.74 -1.74
CA ARG A 376 5.76 31.25 -0.45
C ARG A 376 6.40 30.55 0.74
N LYS A 377 6.63 29.23 0.62
CA LYS A 377 7.27 28.43 1.65
C LYS A 377 8.79 28.62 1.67
N ILE A 378 9.44 28.85 0.52
CA ILE A 378 10.88 29.15 0.46
C ILE A 378 11.21 30.32 1.40
N ALA A 379 10.47 31.43 1.32
CA ALA A 379 10.74 32.61 2.15
C ALA A 379 10.72 32.30 3.66
N ALA A 380 9.80 31.44 4.11
CA ALA A 380 9.73 31.00 5.50
C ALA A 380 10.85 30.01 5.87
N ASP A 381 11.35 29.25 4.90
CA ASP A 381 12.39 28.24 5.09
C ASP A 381 13.82 28.81 4.96
N LEU A 382 14.03 30.02 4.43
CA LEU A 382 15.36 30.65 4.31
C LEU A 382 16.12 30.72 5.64
N GLU A 383 15.42 30.94 6.75
CA GLU A 383 16.03 30.97 8.08
C GLU A 383 16.59 29.63 8.54
N LYS A 384 16.17 28.53 7.92
CA LYS A 384 16.62 27.16 8.20
C LYS A 384 17.84 26.75 7.36
N ILE A 385 18.46 27.67 6.62
CA ILE A 385 19.76 27.44 5.97
C ILE A 385 20.85 27.51 7.05
N TYR A 386 21.73 26.52 7.05
CA TYR A 386 22.87 26.44 7.96
C TYR A 386 24.06 25.76 7.27
N THR A 387 25.19 25.72 7.95
CA THR A 387 26.43 25.11 7.47
C THR A 387 26.73 23.83 8.25
N VAL A 388 27.28 22.81 7.55
CA VAL A 388 27.69 21.54 8.17
C VAL A 388 29.08 21.14 7.66
N PRO A 389 30.04 20.81 8.56
CA PRO A 389 29.96 20.99 10.01
C PRO A 389 30.05 22.47 10.39
N ASP A 390 29.45 22.84 11.53
CA ASP A 390 29.69 24.12 12.18
C ASP A 390 29.78 23.91 13.70
N PRO A 391 30.96 24.12 14.35
CA PRO A 391 32.22 24.52 13.74
C PRO A 391 32.87 23.41 12.89
N TYR A 392 33.66 23.79 11.90
CA TYR A 392 34.61 22.90 11.24
C TYR A 392 35.85 22.74 12.11
N ILE A 393 36.16 21.52 12.58
CA ILE A 393 37.28 21.26 13.51
C ILE A 393 38.25 20.27 12.89
N ALA A 394 39.27 20.76 12.20
CA ALA A 394 40.39 19.98 11.61
C ALA A 394 40.05 18.79 10.68
N ALA A 395 38.95 18.07 10.84
CA ALA A 395 38.47 16.99 10.03
C ALA A 395 36.95 16.91 10.25
N SER A 396 36.22 16.50 9.23
CA SER A 396 34.78 16.30 9.33
C SER A 396 34.43 14.86 9.01
N THR A 397 33.46 14.32 9.74
CA THR A 397 32.84 13.03 9.39
C THR A 397 32.08 13.06 8.05
N LEU A 398 31.90 14.23 7.45
CA LEU A 398 31.38 14.38 6.09
C LEU A 398 32.48 14.22 5.03
N GLU A 399 33.75 14.34 5.39
CA GLU A 399 34.85 14.17 4.45
C GLU A 399 35.05 12.68 4.14
N ARG A 400 35.53 12.38 2.93
CA ARG A 400 35.87 11.01 2.56
C ARG A 400 37.00 10.53 3.46
N LYS A 401 36.88 9.31 3.99
CA LYS A 401 37.99 8.67 4.71
C LYS A 401 39.16 8.47 3.75
N VAL A 402 40.31 9.05 4.08
CA VAL A 402 41.56 8.83 3.34
C VAL A 402 42.02 7.39 3.61
N ILE A 403 42.10 6.59 2.55
CA ILE A 403 42.53 5.18 2.63
C ILE A 403 44.03 5.07 2.32
N ASN A 404 44.56 5.93 1.44
CA ASN A 404 45.99 6.01 1.13
C ASN A 404 46.61 7.27 1.74
N GLN A 405 47.63 7.09 2.59
CA GLN A 405 48.34 8.21 3.26
C GLN A 405 49.06 9.15 2.27
N GLU A 406 49.32 8.70 1.03
CA GLU A 406 49.93 9.53 -0.03
C GLU A 406 48.99 10.60 -0.60
N GLU A 407 47.66 10.52 -0.37
CA GLU A 407 46.70 11.57 -0.75
C GLU A 407 46.78 12.83 0.14
N GLY A 408 47.64 12.81 1.17
CA GLY A 408 47.68 13.85 2.18
C GLY A 408 46.42 13.87 3.05
N ARG A 409 45.91 15.06 3.37
CA ARG A 409 44.78 15.22 4.32
C ARG A 409 43.40 14.89 3.72
N GLY A 410 43.31 14.64 2.41
CA GLY A 410 42.04 14.45 1.70
C GLY A 410 41.23 15.73 1.48
N ASP A 411 39.99 15.56 1.02
CA ASP A 411 39.05 16.65 0.73
C ASP A 411 38.62 17.37 2.00
N ARG A 412 38.58 18.72 1.95
CA ARG A 412 38.03 19.55 3.03
C ARG A 412 36.75 20.18 2.55
N ARG A 413 35.69 20.12 3.35
CA ARG A 413 34.45 20.78 2.96
C ARG A 413 33.59 21.26 4.13
N ILE A 414 32.93 22.39 3.90
CA ILE A 414 31.73 22.81 4.61
C ILE A 414 30.59 22.85 3.59
N ASP A 415 29.45 22.30 3.95
CA ASP A 415 28.26 22.27 3.13
C ASP A 415 27.25 23.30 3.64
N PHE A 416 26.75 24.15 2.74
CA PHE A 416 25.54 24.93 2.97
C PHE A 416 24.35 24.05 2.65
N VAL A 417 23.39 23.92 3.58
CA VAL A 417 22.27 22.97 3.46
C VAL A 417 20.93 23.67 3.56
N ASN A 418 19.88 22.96 3.11
CA ASN A 418 18.51 23.46 3.03
C ASN A 418 18.37 24.68 2.11
N LEU A 419 19.21 24.74 1.07
CA LEU A 419 19.20 25.81 0.09
C LEU A 419 17.91 25.77 -0.74
N PRO A 420 17.42 26.93 -1.20
CA PRO A 420 16.43 26.98 -2.27
C PRO A 420 17.04 26.47 -3.59
N PRO A 421 16.22 26.09 -4.58
CA PRO A 421 16.73 25.56 -5.86
C PRO A 421 17.71 26.50 -6.59
N GLU A 422 17.55 27.81 -6.42
CA GLU A 422 18.39 28.84 -7.02
C GLU A 422 18.79 29.88 -5.98
N CYS A 423 20.10 30.03 -5.72
CA CYS A 423 20.64 31.10 -4.90
C CYS A 423 22.13 31.36 -5.12
N GLN A 424 22.58 32.54 -4.69
CA GLN A 424 24.00 32.88 -4.58
C GLN A 424 24.44 32.88 -3.11
N ILE A 425 25.56 32.23 -2.82
CA ILE A 425 26.18 32.19 -1.50
C ILE A 425 27.45 33.03 -1.54
N SER A 426 27.51 34.07 -0.72
CA SER A 426 28.68 34.95 -0.59
C SER A 426 29.30 34.79 0.79
N ILE A 427 30.59 34.51 0.86
CA ILE A 427 31.32 34.19 2.09
C ILE A 427 32.31 35.31 2.39
N PHE A 428 32.33 35.80 3.64
CA PHE A 428 33.09 36.95 4.08
C PHE A 428 33.92 36.64 5.33
N THR A 429 35.04 37.33 5.48
CA THR A 429 35.78 37.40 6.75
C THR A 429 35.00 38.19 7.80
N SER A 430 35.44 38.13 9.06
CA SER A 430 34.88 38.98 10.13
C SER A 430 35.04 40.48 9.91
N SER A 431 35.98 40.91 9.06
CA SER A 431 36.15 42.29 8.62
C SER A 431 35.30 42.68 7.41
N GLY A 432 34.47 41.78 6.89
CA GLY A 432 33.60 42.01 5.74
C GLY A 432 34.27 41.88 4.37
N ARG A 433 35.49 41.32 4.29
CA ARG A 433 36.16 41.07 3.02
C ARG A 433 35.61 39.80 2.37
N LEU A 434 35.26 39.88 1.09
CA LEU A 434 34.79 38.74 0.32
C LEU A 434 35.90 37.67 0.18
N VAL A 435 35.55 36.44 0.52
CA VAL A 435 36.42 35.25 0.46
C VAL A 435 36.12 34.44 -0.80
N ARG A 436 34.83 34.14 -1.03
CA ARG A 436 34.35 33.28 -2.10
C ARG A 436 32.89 33.57 -2.40
N GLU A 437 32.50 33.40 -3.66
CA GLU A 437 31.10 33.32 -4.09
C GLU A 437 30.85 31.95 -4.70
N LEU A 438 29.70 31.36 -4.39
CA LEU A 438 29.23 30.08 -4.93
C LEU A 438 27.84 30.32 -5.53
N LYS A 439 27.62 29.80 -6.75
CA LYS A 439 26.31 29.80 -7.38
C LYS A 439 25.70 28.42 -7.19
N HIS A 440 24.54 28.38 -6.55
CA HIS A 440 23.76 27.16 -6.40
C HIS A 440 22.59 27.20 -7.37
N SER A 441 22.58 26.25 -8.30
CA SER A 441 21.50 26.01 -9.25
C SER A 441 21.27 24.51 -9.27
N GLY A 442 20.07 24.08 -8.87
CA GLY A 442 19.74 22.69 -8.64
C GLY A 442 18.30 22.38 -9.02
N ASP A 443 18.05 21.11 -9.32
CA ASP A 443 16.67 20.63 -9.41
C ASP A 443 15.98 20.65 -8.03
N ALA A 444 14.69 20.31 -8.00
CA ALA A 444 13.91 20.30 -6.77
C ALA A 444 14.43 19.32 -5.69
N THR A 445 15.45 18.49 -5.97
CA THR A 445 16.04 17.54 -5.01
C THR A 445 17.40 18.00 -4.48
N MET A 446 18.01 19.02 -5.08
CA MET A 446 19.30 19.55 -4.66
C MET A 446 19.12 20.72 -3.69
N SER A 447 19.65 20.54 -2.48
CA SER A 447 19.48 21.47 -1.36
C SER A 447 20.81 21.82 -0.69
N ARG A 448 21.92 21.41 -1.30
CA ARG A 448 23.26 21.44 -0.70
C ARG A 448 24.28 21.98 -1.69
N GLU A 449 25.16 22.85 -1.19
CA GLU A 449 26.31 23.38 -1.93
C GLU A 449 27.58 23.25 -1.08
N SER A 450 28.66 22.72 -1.66
CA SER A 450 29.90 22.46 -0.93
C SER A 450 30.93 23.57 -1.16
N TRP A 451 31.60 23.98 -0.09
CA TRP A 451 32.75 24.87 -0.12
C TRP A 451 34.02 24.15 0.33
N ASP A 452 35.05 24.18 -0.51
CA ASP A 452 36.36 23.54 -0.33
C ASP A 452 37.31 24.26 0.66
N LEU A 453 36.81 25.27 1.37
CA LEU A 453 37.59 26.13 2.28
C LEU A 453 38.71 26.92 1.59
N ARG A 454 38.57 27.18 0.29
CA ARG A 454 39.49 28.04 -0.47
C ARG A 454 38.87 29.36 -0.85
N THR A 455 39.71 30.37 -0.92
CA THR A 455 39.36 31.70 -1.45
C THR A 455 39.07 31.62 -2.95
N ARG A 456 38.59 32.72 -3.55
CA ARG A 456 38.47 32.85 -5.01
C ARG A 456 39.79 32.55 -5.75
N ASP A 457 40.91 32.93 -5.16
CA ASP A 457 42.24 32.77 -5.75
C ASP A 457 42.86 31.38 -5.47
N GLY A 458 42.10 30.45 -4.87
CA GLY A 458 42.52 29.06 -4.61
C GLY A 458 43.36 28.88 -3.33
N LEU A 459 43.59 29.95 -2.57
CA LEU A 459 44.34 29.89 -1.30
C LEU A 459 43.47 29.35 -0.17
N GLU A 460 44.04 28.51 0.69
CA GLU A 460 43.37 28.04 1.90
C GLU A 460 43.08 29.18 2.87
N ILE A 461 41.91 29.13 3.50
CA ILE A 461 41.54 30.07 4.55
C ILE A 461 42.24 29.77 5.87
N THR A 462 42.34 30.76 6.75
CA THR A 462 42.83 30.62 8.13
C THR A 462 41.70 30.21 9.09
N HIS A 463 42.04 29.76 10.30
CA HIS A 463 41.06 29.58 11.37
C HIS A 463 40.38 30.92 11.71
N GLY A 464 39.13 30.88 12.15
CA GLY A 464 38.37 32.08 12.51
C GLY A 464 36.87 31.95 12.25
N VAL A 465 36.17 33.05 12.51
CA VAL A 465 34.73 33.19 12.22
C VAL A 465 34.55 33.83 10.86
N TYR A 466 33.70 33.21 10.05
CA TYR A 466 33.28 33.70 8.74
C TYR A 466 31.78 33.98 8.75
N PHE A 467 31.35 34.90 7.90
CA PHE A 467 29.96 35.22 7.67
C PHE A 467 29.55 34.80 6.28
N TYR A 468 28.31 34.40 6.10
CA TYR A 468 27.76 34.10 4.79
C TYR A 468 26.44 34.81 4.57
N VAL A 469 26.17 35.12 3.31
CA VAL A 469 24.92 35.67 2.82
C VAL A 469 24.43 34.77 1.71
N VAL A 470 23.22 34.21 1.87
CA VAL A 470 22.52 33.47 0.82
C VAL A 470 21.42 34.35 0.27
N GLU A 471 21.51 34.67 -1.02
CA GLU A 471 20.53 35.49 -1.74
C GLU A 471 19.75 34.62 -2.71
N ALA A 472 18.44 34.50 -2.45
CA ALA A 472 17.49 33.79 -3.29
C ALA A 472 16.75 34.80 -4.19
N PRO A 473 16.98 34.82 -5.51
CA PRO A 473 16.48 35.86 -6.39
C PRO A 473 14.96 36.05 -6.29
N GLY A 474 14.51 37.27 -5.99
CA GLY A 474 13.08 37.62 -5.88
C GLY A 474 12.35 37.03 -4.68
N ILE A 475 13.04 36.33 -3.76
CA ILE A 475 12.43 35.67 -2.59
C ILE A 475 12.92 36.30 -1.29
N GLY A 476 14.23 36.40 -1.10
CA GLY A 476 14.78 36.94 0.14
C GLY A 476 16.26 36.66 0.35
N VAL A 477 16.77 37.09 1.51
CA VAL A 477 18.19 36.98 1.88
C VAL A 477 18.32 36.38 3.27
N LYS A 478 19.14 35.33 3.40
CA LYS A 478 19.59 34.76 4.67
C LYS A 478 21.00 35.22 4.98
N ARG A 479 21.26 35.57 6.23
CA ARG A 479 22.60 35.84 6.77
C ARG A 479 22.92 34.84 7.87
N GLY A 480 24.15 34.37 7.90
CA GLY A 480 24.63 33.46 8.93
C GLY A 480 26.12 33.60 9.19
N LYS A 481 26.60 32.78 10.13
CA LYS A 481 28.00 32.71 10.52
C LYS A 481 28.41 31.24 10.62
N LEU A 482 29.71 30.98 10.49
CA LEU A 482 30.32 29.68 10.70
C LEU A 482 31.70 29.86 11.34
N ALA A 483 32.18 28.85 12.04
CA ALA A 483 33.52 28.85 12.64
C ALA A 483 34.43 27.77 12.05
N VAL A 484 35.69 28.12 11.84
CA VAL A 484 36.75 27.21 11.39
C VAL A 484 37.83 27.15 12.47
N ILE A 485 38.04 25.96 13.01
CA ILE A 485 39.05 25.63 14.02
C ILE A 485 40.04 24.67 13.36
N LYS A 486 41.33 25.00 13.39
CA LYS A 486 42.39 24.17 12.80
C LYS A 486 43.11 23.37 13.86
#